data_AF-A0AAE3D351-F1
#
_entry.id   AF-A0AAE3D351-F1
#
_cell.length_a   1.000
_cell.length_b   1.000
_cell.length_c   1.000
_cell.angle_alpha   90.00
_cell.angle_beta   90.00
_cell.angle_gamma   90.00
#
_symmetry.space_group_name_H-M   'P 1'
#
loop_
_entity.id
_entity.type
_entity.pdbx_description
1 polymer ?
#
loop_
_entity_poly.entity_id
_entity_poly.type
_entity_poly.pdbx_seq_one_letter_code
_entity_poly.pdbx_strand_id
1 'polypeptide(L)'
;MKISLIVKLARAPNYMQIYKMRLFFIAILLLFSLPSFAQEMRPLADAFRTSAKPYPFVRCGGLYQAFLEWTGKERMGAEVFNLYEASMKEFLAAAVMQSIQDGMTDNLQVAIESNLRDARNIADLYLSRFERNYAAVGQAFGEDHLVSSDMIFCMDLSQKPTR
;
A
#
# COMPACT_ATOMS: atom_id res chain seq x y z
N MET A 1 -14.42 -1.70 70.84
CA MET A 1 -15.49 -2.27 69.99
C MET A 1 -14.98 -2.23 68.55
N LYS A 2 -14.02 -3.11 68.24
CA LYS A 2 -14.19 -4.38 67.50
C LYS A 2 -14.31 -4.11 65.99
N ILE A 3 -13.20 -4.04 65.25
CA ILE A 3 -12.45 -5.18 64.65
C ILE A 3 -13.32 -6.03 63.67
N SER A 4 -14.62 -5.75 63.54
CA SER A 4 -15.56 -6.57 62.77
C SER A 4 -15.71 -6.18 61.30
N LEU A 5 -15.09 -5.09 60.82
CA LEU A 5 -15.29 -4.61 59.45
C LEU A 5 -14.27 -5.14 58.44
N ILE A 6 -13.06 -5.51 58.87
CA ILE A 6 -12.00 -5.95 57.95
C ILE A 6 -12.19 -7.42 57.50
N VAL A 7 -12.90 -8.24 58.28
CA VAL A 7 -13.08 -9.67 57.99
C VAL A 7 -14.21 -9.95 56.97
N LYS A 8 -15.14 -9.01 56.73
CA LYS A 8 -16.27 -9.24 55.82
C LYS A 8 -15.95 -9.08 54.32
N LEU A 9 -14.79 -8.50 53.96
CA LEU A 9 -14.36 -8.40 52.57
C LEU A 9 -13.64 -9.66 52.06
N ALA A 10 -13.28 -10.60 52.94
CA ALA A 10 -12.56 -11.83 52.56
C ALA A 10 -13.48 -13.00 52.16
N ARG A 11 -14.81 -12.80 52.08
CA ARG A 11 -15.80 -13.88 51.90
C ARG A 11 -16.77 -13.64 50.74
N ALA A 12 -16.29 -13.08 49.64
CA ALA A 12 -17.02 -13.09 48.37
C ALA A 12 -16.38 -14.13 47.42
N PRO A 13 -16.82 -15.41 47.43
CA PRO A 13 -16.24 -16.46 46.60
C PRO A 13 -16.36 -16.19 45.07
N ASN A 14 -17.17 -15.21 44.68
CA ASN A 14 -17.42 -14.86 43.28
C ASN A 14 -16.36 -13.93 42.67
N TYR A 15 -15.61 -13.17 43.48
CA TYR A 15 -14.63 -12.23 42.94
C TYR A 15 -13.49 -12.96 42.23
N MET A 16 -13.02 -14.08 42.81
CA MET A 16 -11.91 -14.86 42.27
C MET A 16 -12.27 -15.60 40.96
N GLN A 17 -13.55 -15.94 40.73
CA GLN A 17 -13.99 -16.50 39.46
C GLN A 17 -13.98 -15.47 38.32
N ILE A 18 -14.35 -14.22 38.60
CA ILE A 18 -14.38 -13.15 37.58
C ILE A 18 -12.97 -12.84 37.06
N TYR A 19 -11.96 -12.82 37.93
CA TYR A 19 -10.57 -12.60 37.51
C TYR A 19 -10.03 -13.74 36.65
N LYS A 20 -10.32 -15.00 36.99
CA LYS A 20 -9.90 -16.16 36.20
C LYS A 20 -10.54 -16.16 34.81
N MET A 21 -11.83 -15.80 34.72
CA MET A 21 -12.52 -15.70 33.43
C MET A 21 -11.94 -14.55 32.57
N ARG A 22 -11.65 -13.39 33.17
CA ARG A 22 -11.01 -12.26 32.45
C ARG A 22 -9.60 -12.59 31.96
N LEU A 23 -8.77 -13.23 32.78
CA LEU A 23 -7.43 -13.67 32.40
C LEU A 23 -7.47 -14.68 31.25
N PHE A 24 -8.44 -15.60 31.28
CA PHE A 24 -8.65 -16.56 30.20
C PHE A 24 -9.05 -15.87 28.89
N PHE A 25 -9.98 -14.91 28.92
CA PHE A 25 -10.35 -14.13 27.73
C PHE A 25 -9.19 -13.29 27.17
N ILE A 26 -8.37 -12.67 28.03
CA ILE A 26 -7.20 -11.90 27.59
C ILE A 26 -6.14 -12.85 26.97
N ALA A 27 -5.90 -14.00 27.58
CA ALA A 27 -4.97 -15.00 27.03
C ALA A 27 -5.44 -15.52 25.65
N ILE A 28 -6.74 -15.73 25.47
CA ILE A 28 -7.31 -16.12 24.17
C ILE A 28 -7.14 -15.01 23.13
N LEU A 29 -7.40 -13.75 23.48
CA LEU A 29 -7.24 -12.63 22.55
C LEU A 29 -5.79 -12.44 22.08
N LEU A 30 -4.82 -12.73 22.96
CA LEU A 30 -3.40 -12.69 22.60
C LEU A 30 -2.96 -13.86 21.71
N LEU A 31 -3.69 -14.98 21.71
CA LEU A 31 -3.41 -16.10 20.78
C LEU A 31 -3.91 -15.82 19.35
N PHE A 32 -4.82 -14.86 19.18
CA PHE A 32 -5.35 -14.47 17.87
C PHE A 32 -4.70 -13.22 17.26
N SER A 33 -3.68 -12.64 17.90
CA SER A 33 -2.84 -11.62 17.27
C SER A 33 -1.84 -12.28 16.33
N LEU A 34 -2.35 -12.89 15.25
CA LEU A 34 -1.49 -13.23 14.12
C LEU A 34 -0.87 -11.92 13.62
N PRO A 35 0.44 -11.88 13.30
CA PRO A 35 1.00 -10.72 12.65
C PRO A 35 0.15 -10.44 11.43
N SER A 36 -0.41 -9.23 11.35
CA SER A 36 -1.01 -8.75 10.12
C SER A 36 0.14 -8.70 9.12
N PHE A 37 0.27 -9.75 8.31
CA PHE A 37 1.11 -9.69 7.13
C PHE A 37 0.48 -8.60 6.29
N ALA A 38 1.08 -7.41 6.33
CA ALA A 38 0.71 -6.32 5.45
C ALA A 38 0.64 -6.94 4.05
N GLN A 39 -0.57 -6.95 3.47
CA GLN A 39 -0.81 -7.64 2.21
C GLN A 39 0.10 -6.98 1.18
N GLU A 40 1.17 -7.67 0.80
CA GLU A 40 2.06 -7.17 -0.22
C GLU A 40 1.25 -6.94 -1.51
N MET A 41 1.64 -5.92 -2.27
CA MET A 41 1.01 -5.67 -3.56
C MET A 41 1.18 -6.92 -4.44
N ARG A 42 0.08 -7.46 -4.94
CA ARG A 42 0.12 -8.55 -5.94
C ARG A 42 0.66 -8.02 -7.26
N PRO A 43 1.34 -8.83 -8.09
CA PRO A 43 1.78 -8.41 -9.42
C PRO A 43 0.66 -7.73 -10.22
N LEU A 44 0.99 -6.64 -10.93
CA LEU A 44 0.00 -5.83 -11.62
C LEU A 44 -0.69 -6.62 -12.75
N ALA A 45 0.02 -7.56 -13.38
CA ALA A 45 -0.55 -8.47 -14.37
C ALA A 45 -1.74 -9.29 -13.82
N ASP A 46 -1.69 -9.67 -12.55
CA ASP A 46 -2.77 -10.39 -11.86
C ASP A 46 -3.89 -9.43 -11.46
N ALA A 47 -3.51 -8.27 -10.92
CA ALA A 47 -4.46 -7.26 -10.46
C ALA A 47 -5.32 -6.70 -11.61
N PHE A 48 -4.73 -6.51 -12.79
CA PHE A 48 -5.36 -5.93 -13.98
C PHE A 48 -6.69 -6.60 -14.36
N ARG A 49 -6.82 -7.90 -14.13
CA ARG A 49 -8.04 -8.66 -14.47
C ARG A 49 -9.19 -8.44 -13.49
N THR A 50 -8.88 -8.01 -12.27
CA THR A 50 -9.84 -7.95 -11.15
C THR A 50 -10.01 -6.57 -10.54
N SER A 51 -9.09 -5.64 -10.81
CA SER A 51 -9.08 -4.30 -10.24
C SER A 51 -10.02 -3.36 -10.99
N ALA A 52 -10.45 -2.29 -10.31
CA ALA A 52 -11.08 -1.15 -10.99
C ALA A 52 -10.16 -0.62 -12.11
N LYS A 53 -10.74 -0.22 -13.24
CA LYS A 53 -9.97 0.15 -14.44
C LYS A 53 -8.96 1.30 -14.27
N PRO A 54 -9.13 2.32 -13.40
CA PRO A 54 -8.07 3.31 -13.22
C PRO A 54 -6.85 2.74 -12.48
N TYR A 55 -7.02 1.70 -11.66
CA TYR A 55 -5.98 1.20 -10.78
C TYR A 55 -4.67 0.81 -11.51
N PRO A 56 -4.68 0.09 -12.64
CA PRO A 56 -3.47 -0.19 -13.40
C PRO A 56 -2.71 1.07 -13.82
N PHE A 57 -3.43 2.09 -14.28
CA PHE A 57 -2.84 3.36 -14.69
C PHE A 57 -2.28 4.13 -13.49
N VAL A 58 -3.03 4.23 -12.38
CA VAL A 58 -2.55 4.84 -11.13
C VAL A 58 -1.30 4.13 -10.62
N ARG A 59 -1.28 2.79 -10.68
CA ARG A 59 -0.14 1.99 -10.22
C ARG A 59 1.10 2.17 -11.07
N CYS A 60 0.95 2.25 -12.40
CA CYS A 60 2.05 2.61 -13.28
C CYS A 60 2.54 4.03 -13.01
N GLY A 61 1.64 5.01 -12.85
CA GLY A 61 2.00 6.37 -12.45
C GLY A 61 2.82 6.40 -11.16
N GLY A 62 2.35 5.70 -10.12
CA GLY A 62 3.07 5.58 -8.85
C GLY A 62 4.42 4.86 -8.95
N LEU A 63 4.54 3.82 -9.78
CA LEU A 63 5.82 3.14 -10.03
C LEU A 63 6.84 4.09 -10.68
N TYR A 64 6.46 4.78 -11.77
CA TYR A 64 7.34 5.75 -12.43
C TYR A 64 7.72 6.90 -11.51
N GLN A 65 6.77 7.40 -10.69
CA GLN A 65 7.06 8.40 -9.66
C GLN A 65 8.12 7.91 -8.67
N ALA A 66 7.99 6.67 -8.16
CA ALA A 66 8.98 6.09 -7.25
C ALA A 66 10.37 5.98 -7.89
N PHE A 67 10.47 5.64 -9.18
CA PHE A 67 11.74 5.61 -9.91
C PHE A 67 12.39 6.99 -10.02
N LEU A 68 11.60 8.03 -10.33
CA LEU A 68 12.06 9.41 -10.43
C LEU A 68 12.60 9.91 -9.08
N GLU A 69 11.88 9.64 -7.99
CA GLU A 69 12.27 10.04 -6.63
C GLU A 69 13.49 9.28 -6.13
N TRP A 70 13.51 7.95 -6.29
CA TRP A 70 14.61 7.12 -5.80
C TRP A 70 15.91 7.39 -6.54
N THR A 71 15.86 7.52 -7.86
CA THR A 71 17.06 7.67 -8.69
C THR A 71 17.48 9.14 -8.76
N GLY A 72 16.52 10.05 -8.88
CA GLY A 72 16.78 11.46 -9.10
C GLY A 72 17.37 11.74 -10.50
N LYS A 73 17.22 12.99 -10.94
CA LYS A 73 17.63 13.43 -12.27
C LYS A 73 19.13 13.31 -12.51
N GLU A 74 19.95 13.56 -11.49
CA GLU A 74 21.41 13.54 -11.60
C GLU A 74 21.96 12.15 -11.92
N ARG A 75 21.43 11.09 -11.27
CA ARG A 75 21.88 9.71 -11.51
C ARG A 75 21.26 9.10 -12.76
N MET A 76 20.01 9.46 -13.06
CA MET A 76 19.26 8.91 -14.21
C MET A 76 19.67 9.56 -15.55
N GLY A 77 20.12 10.82 -15.52
CA GLY A 77 20.31 11.64 -16.72
C GLY A 77 19.02 12.32 -17.16
N ALA A 78 19.14 13.54 -17.70
CA ALA A 78 17.98 14.38 -18.01
C ALA A 78 17.03 13.79 -19.05
N GLU A 79 17.55 13.10 -20.07
CA GLU A 79 16.74 12.47 -21.12
C GLU A 79 15.85 11.36 -20.55
N VAL A 80 16.44 10.41 -19.82
CA VAL A 80 15.71 9.28 -19.21
C VAL A 80 14.76 9.78 -18.12
N PHE A 81 15.17 10.78 -17.33
CA PHE A 81 14.30 11.41 -16.33
C PHE A 81 13.06 12.03 -16.98
N ASN A 82 13.22 12.81 -18.06
CA ASN A 82 12.09 13.42 -18.75
C ASN A 82 11.18 12.37 -19.40
N LEU A 83 11.74 11.27 -19.91
CA LEU A 83 10.97 10.15 -20.45
C LEU A 83 10.09 9.51 -19.36
N TYR A 84 10.66 9.21 -18.19
CA TYR A 84 9.92 8.62 -17.07
C TYR A 84 8.87 9.59 -16.51
N GLU A 85 9.19 10.89 -16.46
CA GLU A 85 8.24 11.92 -16.05
C GLU A 85 7.06 12.05 -17.03
N ALA A 86 7.32 11.96 -18.33
CA ALA A 86 6.28 11.94 -19.35
C ALA A 86 5.37 10.72 -19.21
N SER A 87 5.94 9.51 -19.09
CA SER A 87 5.16 8.29 -18.89
C SER A 87 4.32 8.32 -17.61
N MET A 88 4.88 8.85 -16.50
CA MET A 88 4.12 9.07 -15.27
C MET A 88 2.89 9.95 -15.53
N LYS A 89 3.06 11.09 -16.20
CA LYS A 89 1.97 12.03 -16.50
C LYS A 89 0.92 11.41 -17.42
N GLU A 90 1.33 10.65 -18.44
CA GLU A 90 0.43 9.95 -19.35
C GLU A 90 -0.44 8.92 -18.63
N PHE A 91 0.16 8.11 -17.74
CA PHE A 91 -0.59 7.16 -16.93
C PHE A 91 -1.59 7.84 -16.00
N LEU A 92 -1.20 8.94 -15.36
CA LEU A 92 -2.11 9.70 -14.49
C LEU A 92 -3.26 10.33 -15.28
N ALA A 93 -2.99 10.84 -16.49
CA ALA A 93 -4.03 11.34 -17.38
C ALA A 93 -5.00 10.23 -17.80
N ALA A 94 -4.49 9.04 -18.15
CA ALA A 94 -5.31 7.88 -18.47
C ALA A 94 -6.18 7.44 -17.29
N ALA A 95 -5.63 7.43 -16.07
CA ALA A 95 -6.37 7.09 -14.86
C ALA A 95 -7.54 8.08 -14.60
N VAL A 96 -7.30 9.38 -14.79
CA VAL A 96 -8.33 10.42 -14.66
C VAL A 96 -9.43 10.24 -15.71
N MET A 97 -9.07 10.04 -16.98
CA MET A 97 -10.03 9.80 -18.05
C MET A 97 -10.88 8.56 -17.77
N GLN A 98 -10.26 7.47 -17.32
CA GLN A 98 -10.94 6.23 -17.00
C GLN A 98 -11.90 6.38 -15.80
N SER A 99 -11.51 7.14 -14.78
CA SER A 99 -12.35 7.43 -13.61
C SER A 99 -13.64 8.16 -13.98
N ILE A 100 -13.54 9.11 -14.91
CA ILE A 100 -14.70 9.86 -15.43
C ILE A 100 -15.56 8.96 -16.32
N GLN A 101 -14.95 8.20 -17.24
CA GLN A 101 -15.66 7.31 -18.15
C GLN A 101 -16.45 6.21 -17.45
N ASP A 102 -15.91 5.66 -16.35
CA ASP A 102 -16.59 4.62 -15.56
C ASP A 102 -17.61 5.20 -14.55
N GLY A 103 -17.80 6.52 -14.52
CA GLY A 103 -18.78 7.16 -13.64
C GLY A 103 -18.38 7.13 -12.16
N MET A 104 -17.08 7.00 -11.84
CA MET A 104 -16.61 7.06 -10.45
C MET A 104 -16.75 8.47 -9.86
N THR A 105 -16.67 9.49 -10.72
CA THR A 105 -16.93 10.89 -10.42
C THR A 105 -17.23 11.63 -11.74
N ASP A 106 -18.11 12.62 -11.70
CA ASP A 106 -18.37 13.55 -12.81
C ASP A 106 -17.50 14.82 -12.73
N ASN A 107 -16.84 15.05 -11.59
CA ASN A 107 -15.98 16.18 -11.34
C ASN A 107 -14.52 15.86 -11.68
N LEU A 108 -13.98 16.56 -12.69
CA LEU A 108 -12.60 16.42 -13.15
C LEU A 108 -11.57 16.68 -12.03
N GLN A 109 -11.80 17.70 -11.20
CA GLN A 109 -10.86 18.05 -10.13
C GLN A 109 -10.81 16.94 -9.07
N VAL A 110 -11.95 16.38 -8.69
CA VAL A 110 -12.04 15.24 -7.76
C VAL A 110 -11.33 14.01 -8.35
N ALA A 111 -11.47 13.75 -9.65
CA ALA A 111 -10.76 12.67 -10.32
C ALA A 111 -9.24 12.88 -10.25
N ILE A 112 -8.75 14.08 -10.56
CA ILE A 112 -7.33 14.42 -10.51
C ILE A 112 -6.77 14.22 -9.10
N GLU A 113 -7.41 14.82 -8.11
CA GLU A 113 -6.94 14.78 -6.71
C GLU A 113 -6.91 13.35 -6.16
N SER A 114 -7.95 12.54 -6.43
CA SER A 114 -7.96 11.16 -5.96
C SER A 114 -6.89 10.32 -6.63
N ASN A 115 -6.75 10.39 -7.96
CA ASN A 115 -5.76 9.60 -8.68
C ASN A 115 -4.32 10.01 -8.33
N LEU A 116 -4.04 11.30 -8.11
CA LEU A 116 -2.73 11.77 -7.65
C LEU A 116 -2.40 11.29 -6.24
N ARG A 117 -3.36 11.36 -5.32
CA ARG A 117 -3.19 10.83 -3.96
C ARG A 117 -2.93 9.32 -3.98
N ASP A 118 -3.69 8.57 -4.77
CA ASP A 118 -3.54 7.11 -4.86
C ASP A 118 -2.21 6.74 -5.51
N ALA A 119 -1.77 7.45 -6.54
CA ALA A 119 -0.47 7.27 -7.16
C ALA A 119 0.67 7.57 -6.18
N ARG A 120 0.55 8.62 -5.36
CA ARG A 120 1.54 8.93 -4.31
C ARG A 120 1.62 7.80 -3.28
N ASN A 121 0.48 7.32 -2.80
CA ASN A 121 0.44 6.20 -1.86
C ASN A 121 1.12 4.94 -2.44
N ILE A 122 0.91 4.65 -3.73
CA ILE A 122 1.59 3.55 -4.42
C ILE A 122 3.10 3.82 -4.56
N ALA A 123 3.49 5.05 -4.88
CA ALA A 123 4.90 5.43 -4.97
C ALA A 123 5.62 5.20 -3.65
N ASP A 124 5.00 5.56 -2.51
CA ASP A 124 5.54 5.32 -1.17
C ASP A 124 5.72 3.82 -0.87
N LEU A 125 4.81 2.95 -1.35
CA LEU A 125 4.96 1.50 -1.22
C LEU A 125 6.17 0.96 -2.01
N TYR A 126 6.41 1.48 -3.22
CA TYR A 126 7.58 1.14 -4.02
C TYR A 126 8.87 1.69 -3.42
N LEU A 127 8.90 2.95 -2.99
CA LEU A 127 10.06 3.56 -2.34
C LEU A 127 10.47 2.77 -1.09
N SER A 128 9.51 2.42 -0.24
CA SER A 128 9.77 1.59 0.94
C SER A 128 10.32 0.20 0.57
N ARG A 129 9.90 -0.37 -0.57
CA ARG A 129 10.45 -1.62 -1.10
C ARG A 129 11.86 -1.44 -1.63
N PHE A 130 12.14 -0.37 -2.38
CA PHE A 130 13.49 -0.02 -2.85
C PHE A 130 14.48 0.15 -1.70
N GLU A 131 14.07 0.84 -0.63
CA GLU A 131 14.85 1.01 0.59
C GLU A 131 15.18 -0.33 1.24
N ARG A 132 14.18 -1.20 1.43
CA ARG A 132 14.39 -2.54 2.02
C ARG A 132 15.31 -3.40 1.16
N ASN A 133 15.12 -3.39 -0.16
CA ASN A 133 15.96 -4.15 -1.09
C ASN A 133 17.41 -3.65 -1.03
N TYR A 134 17.61 -2.34 -1.07
CA TYR A 134 18.93 -1.74 -0.98
C TYR A 134 19.61 -2.07 0.36
N ALA A 135 18.88 -2.00 1.47
CA ALA A 135 19.39 -2.36 2.79
C ALA A 135 19.77 -3.84 2.90
N ALA A 136 19.04 -4.74 2.22
CA ALA A 136 19.25 -6.18 2.30
C ALA A 136 20.39 -6.67 1.39
N VAL A 137 20.45 -6.20 0.14
CA VAL A 137 21.36 -6.77 -0.89
C VAL A 137 22.19 -5.71 -1.62
N GLY A 138 22.12 -4.44 -1.22
CA GLY A 138 22.86 -3.34 -1.86
C GLY A 138 22.31 -2.92 -3.23
N GLN A 139 21.14 -3.43 -3.62
CA GLN A 139 20.48 -3.11 -4.88
C GLN A 139 19.01 -2.78 -4.63
N ALA A 140 18.54 -1.62 -5.11
CA ALA A 140 17.16 -1.19 -4.92
C ALA A 140 16.15 -1.99 -5.77
N PHE A 141 16.56 -2.36 -6.99
CA PHE A 141 15.70 -3.03 -7.97
C PHE A 141 16.00 -4.53 -8.11
N GLY A 142 17.29 -4.90 -8.03
CA GLY A 142 17.83 -6.27 -7.99
C GLY A 142 16.93 -7.38 -8.58
N GLU A 143 16.67 -8.40 -7.77
CA GLU A 143 15.81 -9.54 -8.09
C GLU A 143 14.36 -9.35 -7.63
N ASP A 144 13.91 -8.10 -7.45
CA ASP A 144 12.54 -7.83 -7.00
C ASP A 144 11.55 -8.16 -8.12
N HIS A 145 10.95 -9.34 -8.02
CA HIS A 145 10.00 -9.84 -9.01
C HIS A 145 8.80 -8.91 -9.18
N LEU A 146 8.33 -8.25 -8.12
CA LEU A 146 7.17 -7.37 -8.19
C LEU A 146 7.49 -6.11 -9.00
N VAL A 147 8.62 -5.47 -8.69
CA VAL A 147 9.06 -4.25 -9.38
C VAL A 147 9.33 -4.54 -10.85
N SER A 148 10.05 -5.62 -11.14
CA SER A 148 10.36 -6.02 -12.52
C SER A 148 9.12 -6.42 -13.31
N SER A 149 8.21 -7.22 -12.73
CA SER A 149 6.96 -7.61 -13.40
C SER A 149 6.08 -6.40 -13.72
N ASP A 150 5.98 -5.47 -12.78
CA ASP A 150 5.13 -4.29 -12.95
C ASP A 150 5.75 -3.28 -13.94
N MET A 151 7.08 -3.13 -13.94
CA MET A 151 7.76 -2.31 -14.95
C MET A 151 7.52 -2.85 -16.36
N ILE A 152 7.68 -4.17 -16.58
CA ILE A 152 7.40 -4.80 -17.87
C ILE A 152 5.94 -4.58 -18.27
N PHE A 153 5.01 -4.77 -17.33
CA PHE A 153 3.59 -4.54 -17.58
C PHE A 153 3.30 -3.09 -17.98
N CYS A 154 3.86 -2.12 -17.26
CA CYS A 154 3.65 -0.71 -17.56
C CYS A 154 4.28 -0.31 -18.90
N MET A 155 5.45 -0.84 -19.25
CA MET A 155 6.06 -0.62 -20.56
C MET A 155 5.20 -1.18 -21.71
N ASP A 156 4.61 -2.37 -21.53
CA ASP A 156 3.68 -2.93 -22.52
C ASP A 156 2.39 -2.10 -22.61
N LEU A 157 1.91 -1.58 -21.48
CA LEU A 157 0.71 -0.75 -21.43
C LEU A 157 0.90 0.60 -22.11
N SER A 158 2.09 1.22 -22.04
CA SER A 158 2.35 2.51 -22.71
C SER A 158 2.54 2.40 -24.22
N GLN A 159 2.98 1.23 -24.71
CA GLN A 159 3.18 1.00 -26.15
C GLN A 159 1.88 0.67 -26.89
N LYS A 160 0.85 0.19 -26.18
CA LYS A 160 -0.44 -0.11 -26.78
C LYS A 160 -1.28 1.16 -26.84
N PRO A 161 -1.58 1.71 -28.03
CA PRO A 161 -2.51 2.81 -28.12
C PRO A 161 -3.84 2.34 -27.53
N THR A 162 -4.31 3.02 -26.48
CA THR A 162 -5.65 2.86 -25.94
C THR A 162 -6.64 3.15 -27.07
N ARG A 163 -7.18 2.09 -27.67
CA ARG A 163 -8.21 2.16 -28.71
C ARG A 163 -9.57 2.42 -28.11
#